data_AF-A0A1Y5ICX4-F1
#
_entry.id   AF-A0A1Y5ICX4-F1
#
_cell.length_a   1.000
_cell.length_b   1.000
_cell.length_c   1.000
_cell.angle_alpha   90.00
_cell.angle_beta   90.00
_cell.angle_gamma   90.00
#
_symmetry.space_group_name_H-M   'P 1'
#
loop_
_entity.id
_entity.type
_entity.pdbx_description
1 polymer ?
#
loop_
_entity_poly.entity_id
_entity_poly.type
_entity_poly.pdbx_seq_one_letter_code
_entity_poly.pdbx_strand_id
1 'polypeptide(L)'
;MWARDTLARGGRDAPGRGEFGRVRARHRERRGRAVGRAMPVVMEAKALISSTEEWRALRSHVEAIDKTHLRDLIRDEARCDALALEYDGLYCDFARQRVTTETMEKLYDLARAAGVREKVNAMFNGEAINSTENRAVLHVATRAPKDKVINVDGRNVVPDVHDVLEKIKEFSERVRNGEWIGETGKPLKDVVAIGIGGSFLGPLFVHTALRTNPEAAVGASGRQLRFLANVDPVDVARSLNGLDPETTLVIVVSKTFTTAETMLNARTVRAWIRASLGENAVQKHMVAISTNLKLVKEFGIDPDNAFAFWDWVGGRYSVCSAVGMLPLSLQYGYDTMEKFLEGAWSMDQHFANAPFEENLPVTLGMLSVWNVSFLGCPARAILPYCQALAKLAPHIQQVAMESNGKGVAIDGTPLDYDTGEIDFGEPGTNGQHSFYQLIHQGRTIPCDFIGIVKSQQSVYLKGEIVSNHDELMCNFFAQADALAVGKSAVELRSENVPDALIPHKTFSGNRPSLSIMLPELNAYTTGQLLSLYEHRVAVQGFVWGINSFDQWGVELGKVLASRVRATMNDKRTKGETMSGGEGYNPSTTRLLNRYLAGKAKLIYPEPKDVFPCDLIDSDECRPPTSYV
;
A
#
# COMPACT_ATOMS: atom_id res chain seq x y z
N MET A 1 22.18 58.40 -14.97
CA MET A 1 22.77 59.73 -15.27
C MET A 1 22.22 60.16 -16.61
N TRP A 2 21.34 61.14 -16.82
CA TRP A 2 20.67 62.21 -16.05
C TRP A 2 19.14 62.10 -16.38
N ALA A 3 18.16 62.22 -15.48
CA ALA A 3 17.55 63.45 -14.90
C ALA A 3 17.22 64.52 -15.96
N ARG A 4 16.08 65.25 -16.03
CA ARG A 4 14.89 65.47 -15.18
C ARG A 4 13.98 66.46 -15.95
N ASP A 5 12.67 66.48 -15.67
CA ASP A 5 11.78 67.68 -15.54
C ASP A 5 11.61 68.65 -16.75
N THR A 6 10.49 69.35 -17.04
CA THR A 6 9.27 69.74 -16.30
C THR A 6 8.29 70.52 -17.23
N LEU A 7 7.02 70.61 -16.78
CA LEU A 7 6.08 71.78 -16.81
C LEU A 7 5.46 72.34 -18.11
N ALA A 8 4.12 72.44 -18.11
CA ALA A 8 3.30 73.69 -18.09
C ALA A 8 1.84 73.37 -18.50
N ARG A 9 0.81 73.48 -17.62
CA ARG A 9 0.00 74.66 -17.18
C ARG A 9 -1.06 75.18 -18.18
N GLY A 10 -2.29 75.30 -17.67
CA GLY A 10 -3.40 76.15 -18.16
C GLY A 10 -4.52 75.35 -18.87
N GLY A 11 -5.81 75.38 -18.51
CA GLY A 11 -6.56 76.26 -17.63
C GLY A 11 -7.79 76.82 -18.37
N ARG A 12 -8.95 76.19 -18.15
CA ARG A 12 -10.34 76.74 -18.14
C ARG A 12 -10.93 77.40 -19.41
N ASP A 13 -12.05 76.83 -19.91
CA ASP A 13 -13.44 77.34 -19.80
C ASP A 13 -14.38 76.81 -20.91
N ALA A 14 -15.59 76.40 -20.49
CA ALA A 14 -16.77 76.10 -21.30
C ALA A 14 -17.57 77.42 -21.54
N PRO A 15 -18.81 77.49 -22.12
CA PRO A 15 -19.77 76.44 -22.55
C PRO A 15 -20.57 76.73 -23.85
N GLY A 16 -21.46 75.83 -24.28
CA GLY A 16 -22.55 76.20 -25.20
C GLY A 16 -23.20 75.08 -26.05
N ARG A 17 -24.41 74.66 -25.63
CA ARG A 17 -25.62 74.14 -26.33
C ARG A 17 -25.50 73.99 -27.87
N GLY A 18 -25.95 72.94 -28.57
CA GLY A 18 -26.81 71.79 -28.30
C GLY A 18 -27.71 71.58 -29.52
N GLU A 19 -27.82 70.38 -30.10
CA GLU A 19 -29.02 69.94 -30.85
C GLU A 19 -29.03 68.45 -31.28
N PHE A 20 -30.27 67.93 -31.29
CA PHE A 20 -30.82 66.74 -31.96
C PHE A 20 -30.38 65.31 -31.61
N GLY A 21 -31.37 64.54 -31.14
CA GLY A 21 -31.23 63.17 -30.69
C GLY A 21 -31.54 62.11 -31.74
N ARG A 22 -31.35 60.86 -31.31
CA ARG A 22 -31.99 59.64 -31.85
C ARG A 22 -31.77 58.48 -30.86
N VAL A 23 -32.90 57.97 -30.35
CA VAL A 23 -33.20 56.59 -29.94
C VAL A 23 -32.05 55.74 -29.36
N ARG A 24 -32.00 55.60 -28.02
CA ARG A 24 -31.17 54.57 -27.35
C ARG A 24 -31.98 53.29 -27.12
N ALA A 25 -31.63 52.24 -27.85
CA ALA A 25 -31.91 50.85 -27.45
C ALA A 25 -31.05 50.52 -26.22
N ARG A 26 -31.69 50.06 -25.13
CA ARG A 26 -30.98 49.62 -23.92
C ARG A 26 -30.42 48.21 -24.14
N HIS A 27 -29.10 48.11 -24.31
CA HIS A 27 -28.36 46.93 -23.90
C HIS A 27 -28.40 46.86 -22.36
N ARG A 28 -29.03 45.82 -21.80
CA ARG A 28 -28.96 45.51 -20.37
C ARG A 28 -27.89 44.44 -20.18
N GLU A 29 -26.73 44.87 -19.70
CA GLU A 29 -25.68 43.99 -19.20
C GLU A 29 -26.23 43.07 -18.11
N ARG A 30 -25.88 41.80 -18.21
CA ARG A 30 -26.20 40.74 -17.26
C ARG A 30 -25.50 41.03 -15.93
N ARG A 31 -26.29 41.25 -14.87
CA ARG A 31 -25.79 41.20 -13.48
C ARG A 31 -25.34 39.77 -13.17
N GLY A 32 -24.02 39.54 -13.13
CA GLY A 32 -23.44 38.37 -12.49
C GLY A 32 -23.67 38.43 -10.97
N ARG A 33 -24.25 37.36 -10.41
CA ARG A 33 -24.27 37.13 -8.97
C ARG A 33 -22.83 36.98 -8.49
N ALA A 34 -22.39 37.87 -7.61
CA ALA A 34 -21.15 37.71 -6.88
C ALA A 34 -21.27 36.46 -5.99
N VAL A 35 -20.54 35.41 -6.34
CA VAL A 35 -20.27 34.28 -5.46
C VAL A 35 -19.35 34.81 -4.37
N GLY A 36 -19.82 34.80 -3.12
CA GLY A 36 -19.01 35.18 -1.96
C GLY A 36 -17.75 34.33 -1.94
N ARG A 37 -16.60 34.99 -2.03
CA ARG A 37 -15.28 34.37 -1.89
C ARG A 37 -15.16 34.00 -0.41
N ALA A 38 -15.31 32.72 -0.08
CA ALA A 38 -14.93 32.23 1.24
C ALA A 38 -13.46 32.57 1.45
N MET A 39 -13.17 33.39 2.47
CA MET A 39 -11.81 33.62 2.94
C MET A 39 -11.28 32.29 3.47
N PRO A 40 -10.02 31.93 3.18
CA PRO A 40 -9.43 30.76 3.82
C PRO A 40 -9.41 31.04 5.32
N VAL A 41 -9.99 30.14 6.10
CA VAL A 41 -9.76 30.10 7.54
C VAL A 41 -8.27 29.85 7.69
N VAL A 42 -7.51 30.87 8.06
CA VAL A 42 -6.12 30.72 8.48
C VAL A 42 -6.22 29.98 9.81
N MET A 43 -6.12 28.65 9.78
CA MET A 43 -5.82 27.90 10.99
C MET A 43 -4.47 28.42 11.50
N GLU A 44 -4.42 28.87 12.75
CA GLU A 44 -3.14 29.12 13.41
C GLU A 44 -2.27 27.87 13.25
N ALA A 45 -1.07 28.04 12.69
CA ALA A 45 -0.12 26.96 12.52
C ALA A 45 0.12 26.31 13.89
N LYS A 46 -0.22 25.04 14.02
CA LYS A 46 0.06 24.32 15.27
C LYS A 46 1.57 24.10 15.35
N ALA A 47 2.11 24.23 16.56
CA ALA A 47 3.51 23.93 16.78
C ALA A 47 3.80 22.46 16.38
N LEU A 48 4.85 22.24 15.58
CA LEU A 48 5.27 20.89 15.17
C LEU A 48 5.68 20.06 16.39
N ILE A 49 5.54 18.73 16.30
CA ILE A 49 5.97 17.82 17.38
C ILE A 49 7.46 18.00 17.72
N SER A 50 8.28 18.41 16.75
CA SER A 50 9.71 18.71 16.91
C SER A 50 10.02 19.86 17.87
N SER A 51 9.02 20.69 18.17
CA SER A 51 9.12 21.82 19.11
C SER A 51 8.70 21.50 20.55
N THR A 52 8.24 20.27 20.81
CA THR A 52 7.83 19.83 22.16
C THR A 52 9.03 19.53 23.06
N GLU A 53 8.83 19.49 24.38
CA GLU A 53 9.89 19.16 25.33
C GLU A 53 10.27 17.68 25.23
N GLU A 54 9.30 16.80 24.98
CA GLU A 54 9.45 15.37 24.83
C GLU A 54 10.34 15.01 23.62
N TRP A 55 10.15 15.72 22.50
CA TRP A 55 11.02 15.57 21.34
C TRP A 55 12.45 16.04 21.62
N ARG A 56 12.62 17.18 22.30
CA ARG A 56 13.97 17.65 22.71
C ARG A 56 14.62 16.67 23.68
N ALA A 57 13.87 16.11 24.61
CA ALA A 57 14.35 15.12 25.56
C ALA A 57 14.89 13.88 24.84
N LEU A 58 14.15 13.33 23.86
CA LEU A 58 14.62 12.21 23.03
C LEU A 58 15.86 12.58 22.19
N ARG A 59 15.89 13.79 21.62
CA ARG A 59 17.07 14.26 20.86
C ARG A 59 18.32 14.33 21.74
N SER A 60 18.20 14.84 22.97
CA SER A 60 19.29 14.83 23.96
C SER A 60 19.64 13.41 24.43
N HIS A 61 18.65 12.52 24.53
CA HIS A 61 18.84 11.14 24.97
C HIS A 61 19.71 10.30 24.03
N VAL A 62 19.81 10.67 22.74
CA VAL A 62 20.70 10.02 21.76
C VAL A 62 22.14 9.98 22.26
N GLU A 63 22.63 11.04 22.93
CA GLU A 63 24.01 11.08 23.46
C GLU A 63 24.27 10.01 24.54
N ALA A 64 23.25 9.63 25.31
CA ALA A 64 23.35 8.54 26.27
C ALA A 64 23.35 7.18 25.55
N ILE A 65 22.50 7.02 24.54
CA ILE A 65 22.38 5.78 23.76
C ILE A 65 23.62 5.53 22.90
N ASP A 66 24.29 6.57 22.39
CA ASP A 66 25.55 6.43 21.64
C ASP A 66 26.72 5.92 22.50
N LYS A 67 26.61 6.01 23.83
CA LYS A 67 27.59 5.42 24.77
C LYS A 67 27.33 3.95 25.08
N THR A 68 26.26 3.39 24.53
CA THR A 68 25.86 1.98 24.71
C THR A 68 26.11 1.16 23.45
N HIS A 69 26.15 -0.16 23.61
CA HIS A 69 26.20 -1.10 22.49
C HIS A 69 25.26 -2.28 22.75
N LEU A 70 24.53 -2.73 21.73
CA LEU A 70 23.59 -3.85 21.84
C LEU A 70 24.21 -5.12 22.45
N ARG A 71 25.43 -5.52 22.05
CA ARG A 71 26.20 -6.62 22.68
C ARG A 71 26.24 -6.61 24.22
N ASP A 72 26.22 -5.45 24.84
CA ASP A 72 26.24 -5.29 26.30
C ASP A 72 24.81 -5.23 26.83
N LEU A 73 23.94 -4.48 26.16
CA LEU A 73 22.54 -4.31 26.55
C LEU A 73 21.74 -5.62 26.54
N ILE A 74 22.03 -6.55 25.63
CA ILE A 74 21.33 -7.85 25.55
C ILE A 74 21.78 -8.86 26.62
N ARG A 75 22.82 -8.54 27.41
CA ARG A 75 23.25 -9.37 28.55
C ARG A 75 22.48 -9.08 29.83
N ASP A 76 21.74 -7.98 29.85
CA ASP A 76 20.85 -7.63 30.95
C ASP A 76 19.51 -8.36 30.76
N GLU A 77 19.36 -9.49 31.47
CA GLU A 77 18.17 -10.34 31.40
C GLU A 77 16.89 -9.57 31.76
N ALA A 78 16.93 -8.74 32.80
CA ALA A 78 15.77 -7.95 33.24
C ALA A 78 15.36 -6.92 32.17
N ARG A 79 16.32 -6.31 31.48
CA ARG A 79 16.03 -5.44 30.33
C ARG A 79 15.44 -6.23 29.16
N CYS A 80 15.99 -7.41 28.84
CA CYS A 80 15.47 -8.25 27.77
C CYS A 80 14.02 -8.65 28.03
N ASP A 81 13.70 -9.07 29.26
CA ASP A 81 12.33 -9.42 29.68
C ASP A 81 11.38 -8.21 29.60
N ALA A 82 11.86 -7.02 29.99
CA ALA A 82 11.07 -5.79 29.90
C ALA A 82 10.87 -5.28 28.45
N LEU A 83 11.66 -5.76 27.50
CA LEU A 83 11.59 -5.39 26.08
C LEU A 83 11.03 -6.54 25.23
N ALA A 84 10.02 -7.22 25.79
CA ALA A 84 9.21 -8.21 25.12
C ALA A 84 7.72 -7.95 25.41
N LEU A 85 6.87 -8.17 24.41
CA LEU A 85 5.42 -8.07 24.53
C LEU A 85 4.76 -9.27 23.86
N GLU A 86 3.69 -9.78 24.45
CA GLU A 86 2.88 -10.84 23.87
C GLU A 86 1.41 -10.46 23.91
N TYR A 87 0.71 -10.70 22.81
CA TYR A 87 -0.73 -10.57 22.75
C TYR A 87 -1.29 -11.65 21.83
N ASP A 88 -2.23 -12.43 22.35
CA ASP A 88 -3.01 -13.40 21.57
C ASP A 88 -2.13 -14.31 20.69
N GLY A 89 -1.08 -14.86 21.33
CA GLY A 89 -0.08 -15.76 20.74
C GLY A 89 1.01 -15.10 19.90
N LEU A 90 0.88 -13.81 19.53
CA LEU A 90 1.93 -13.07 18.84
C LEU A 90 2.93 -12.53 19.88
N TYR A 91 4.14 -13.06 19.86
CA TYR A 91 5.25 -12.63 20.71
C TYR A 91 6.18 -11.69 19.95
N CYS A 92 6.59 -10.58 20.56
CA CYS A 92 7.50 -9.61 19.99
C CYS A 92 8.63 -9.29 20.97
N ASP A 93 9.87 -9.64 20.59
CA ASP A 93 11.12 -9.24 21.24
C ASP A 93 11.69 -8.03 20.49
N PHE A 94 11.89 -6.93 21.21
CA PHE A 94 12.53 -5.72 20.70
C PHE A 94 13.75 -5.33 21.56
N ALA A 95 14.31 -6.28 22.31
CA ALA A 95 15.50 -6.09 23.14
C ALA A 95 16.75 -5.77 22.31
N ARG A 96 16.74 -6.11 21.01
CA ARG A 96 17.79 -5.78 20.03
C ARG A 96 17.57 -4.42 19.35
N GLN A 97 16.68 -3.57 19.87
CA GLN A 97 16.61 -2.14 19.51
C GLN A 97 17.61 -1.34 20.34
N ARG A 98 18.13 -0.23 19.78
CA ARG A 98 19.03 0.70 20.48
C ARG A 98 18.25 1.58 21.46
N VAL A 99 17.66 0.95 22.48
CA VAL A 99 16.79 1.54 23.49
C VAL A 99 17.11 0.95 24.88
N THR A 100 16.92 1.77 25.92
CA THR A 100 16.82 1.33 27.31
C THR A 100 15.35 1.47 27.77
N THR A 101 15.01 0.99 28.97
CA THR A 101 13.69 1.23 29.57
C THR A 101 13.37 2.72 29.65
N GLU A 102 14.36 3.55 30.03
CA GLU A 102 14.22 5.01 30.02
C GLU A 102 13.95 5.56 28.61
N THR A 103 14.58 5.02 27.57
CA THR A 103 14.24 5.41 26.18
C THR A 103 12.78 5.12 25.87
N MET A 104 12.28 3.94 26.25
CA MET A 104 10.90 3.56 26.00
C MET A 104 9.92 4.47 26.75
N GLU A 105 10.20 4.80 28.02
CA GLU A 105 9.42 5.77 28.80
C GLU A 105 9.32 7.13 28.07
N LYS A 106 10.46 7.67 27.61
CA LYS A 106 10.48 8.93 26.84
C LYS A 106 9.74 8.83 25.51
N LEU A 107 9.78 7.68 24.85
CA LEU A 107 9.01 7.44 23.62
C LEU A 107 7.51 7.43 23.92
N TYR A 108 7.08 6.80 25.01
CA TYR A 108 5.67 6.84 25.43
C TYR A 108 5.23 8.24 25.87
N ASP A 109 6.12 9.03 26.49
CA ASP A 109 5.86 10.46 26.76
C ASP A 109 5.65 11.24 25.47
N LEU A 110 6.48 11.02 24.43
CA LEU A 110 6.27 11.63 23.13
C LEU A 110 4.93 11.20 22.50
N ALA A 111 4.54 9.93 22.62
CA ALA A 111 3.25 9.44 22.14
C ALA A 111 2.07 10.11 22.87
N ARG A 112 2.20 10.32 24.19
CA ARG A 112 1.24 11.08 25.01
C ARG A 112 1.16 12.55 24.55
N ALA A 113 2.30 13.22 24.40
CA ALA A 113 2.37 14.61 23.96
C ALA A 113 1.81 14.81 22.53
N ALA A 114 2.00 13.82 21.66
CA ALA A 114 1.42 13.82 20.31
C ALA A 114 -0.10 13.54 20.29
N GLY A 115 -0.72 13.20 21.43
CA GLY A 115 -2.14 12.87 21.52
C GLY A 115 -2.52 11.61 20.75
N VAL A 116 -1.68 10.57 20.80
CA VAL A 116 -1.92 9.32 20.06
C VAL A 116 -3.23 8.66 20.49
N ARG A 117 -3.55 8.63 21.79
CA ARG A 117 -4.78 7.98 22.28
C ARG A 117 -6.03 8.66 21.75
N GLU A 118 -6.03 9.98 21.72
CA GLU A 118 -7.13 10.81 21.22
C GLU A 118 -7.34 10.58 19.72
N LYS A 119 -6.26 10.50 18.95
CA LYS A 119 -6.31 10.21 17.50
C LYS A 119 -6.80 8.79 17.21
N VAL A 120 -6.38 7.81 18.01
CA VAL A 120 -6.90 6.44 17.95
C VAL A 120 -8.39 6.43 18.23
N ASN A 121 -8.84 7.07 19.32
CA ASN A 121 -10.26 7.15 19.65
C ASN A 121 -11.05 7.84 18.54
N ALA A 122 -10.55 8.94 17.97
CA ALA A 122 -11.17 9.64 16.85
C ALA A 122 -11.30 8.75 15.61
N MET A 123 -10.26 7.95 15.30
CA MET A 123 -10.30 6.96 14.22
C MET A 123 -11.40 5.92 14.46
N PHE A 124 -11.42 5.28 15.63
CA PHE A 124 -12.39 4.23 15.96
C PHE A 124 -13.83 4.75 16.13
N ASN A 125 -14.01 6.02 16.46
CA ASN A 125 -15.30 6.69 16.53
C ASN A 125 -15.80 7.24 15.18
N GLY A 126 -15.03 7.04 14.10
CA GLY A 126 -15.42 7.46 12.75
C GLY A 126 -15.36 8.95 12.50
N GLU A 127 -14.56 9.69 13.26
CA GLU A 127 -14.32 11.11 13.02
C GLU A 127 -13.55 11.31 11.71
N ALA A 128 -13.73 12.48 11.09
CA ALA A 128 -13.12 12.84 9.81
C ALA A 128 -11.63 13.22 9.96
N ILE A 129 -10.80 12.27 10.41
CA ILE A 129 -9.37 12.50 10.68
C ILE A 129 -8.51 12.62 9.42
N ASN A 130 -9.00 12.16 8.26
CA ASN A 130 -8.41 12.52 6.96
C ASN A 130 -8.90 13.93 6.59
N SER A 131 -8.26 14.95 7.16
CA SER A 131 -8.70 16.35 7.08
C SER A 131 -8.60 16.94 5.68
N THR A 132 -7.62 16.52 4.87
CA THR A 132 -7.40 17.08 3.53
C THR A 132 -8.45 16.63 2.52
N GLU A 133 -9.12 15.50 2.79
CA GLU A 133 -10.25 15.02 2.00
C GLU A 133 -11.59 15.09 2.75
N ASN A 134 -11.58 15.55 4.01
CA ASN A 134 -12.73 15.58 4.93
C ASN A 134 -13.45 14.21 5.01
N ARG A 135 -12.70 13.16 5.35
CA ARG A 135 -13.20 11.78 5.42
C ARG A 135 -12.86 11.09 6.74
N ALA A 136 -13.75 10.21 7.16
CA ALA A 136 -13.44 9.20 8.17
C ALA A 136 -12.39 8.21 7.65
N VAL A 137 -11.72 7.53 8.57
CA VAL A 137 -10.73 6.48 8.30
C VAL A 137 -11.11 5.27 9.13
N LEU A 138 -11.71 4.27 8.50
CA LEU A 138 -12.47 3.25 9.24
C LEU A 138 -12.30 1.84 8.72
N HIS A 139 -11.14 1.50 8.17
CA HIS A 139 -10.85 0.12 7.75
C HIS A 139 -11.13 -0.92 8.86
N VAL A 140 -10.98 -0.55 10.15
CA VAL A 140 -11.38 -1.36 11.31
C VAL A 140 -12.86 -1.77 11.32
N ALA A 141 -13.76 -0.96 10.76
CA ALA A 141 -15.18 -1.29 10.66
C ALA A 141 -15.46 -2.45 9.68
N THR A 142 -14.58 -2.71 8.70
CA THR A 142 -14.75 -3.81 7.72
C THR A 142 -14.57 -5.20 8.32
N ARG A 143 -14.06 -5.27 9.56
CA ARG A 143 -13.75 -6.49 10.31
C ARG A 143 -14.36 -6.48 11.71
N ALA A 144 -15.19 -5.50 12.03
CA ALA A 144 -15.87 -5.42 13.31
C ALA A 144 -17.00 -6.47 13.41
N PRO A 145 -17.22 -7.07 14.60
CA PRO A 145 -18.38 -7.92 14.86
C PRO A 145 -19.71 -7.24 14.56
N LYS A 146 -20.71 -8.05 14.19
CA LYS A 146 -22.03 -7.59 13.70
C LYS A 146 -22.80 -6.69 14.67
N ASP A 147 -22.55 -6.86 15.97
CA ASP A 147 -23.20 -6.11 17.05
C ASP A 147 -22.47 -4.81 17.41
N LYS A 148 -21.32 -4.52 16.80
CA LYS A 148 -20.60 -3.26 17.04
C LYS A 148 -21.33 -2.07 16.45
N VAL A 149 -21.15 -0.93 17.11
CA VAL A 149 -21.67 0.36 16.67
C VAL A 149 -20.50 1.28 16.40
N ILE A 150 -20.29 1.60 15.13
CA ILE A 150 -19.26 2.54 14.67
C ILE A 150 -19.97 3.55 13.78
N ASN A 151 -19.99 4.81 14.19
CA ASN A 151 -20.78 5.83 13.53
C ASN A 151 -19.92 6.67 12.58
N VAL A 152 -20.44 6.94 11.38
CA VAL A 152 -19.94 7.99 10.47
C VAL A 152 -21.11 8.91 10.17
N ASP A 153 -20.93 10.21 10.39
CA ASP A 153 -21.97 11.21 10.16
C ASP A 153 -23.32 10.86 10.85
N GLY A 154 -23.24 10.26 12.04
CA GLY A 154 -24.41 9.86 12.84
C GLY A 154 -25.10 8.56 12.41
N ARG A 155 -24.55 7.81 11.45
CA ARG A 155 -25.06 6.51 11.00
C ARG A 155 -24.09 5.38 11.37
N ASN A 156 -24.60 4.30 11.98
CA ASN A 156 -23.83 3.08 12.18
C ASN A 156 -23.52 2.43 10.83
N VAL A 157 -22.24 2.26 10.50
CA VAL A 157 -21.79 1.68 9.22
C VAL A 157 -21.61 0.17 9.26
N VAL A 158 -21.57 -0.44 10.46
CA VAL A 158 -21.34 -1.89 10.62
C VAL A 158 -22.42 -2.74 9.94
N PRO A 159 -23.73 -2.42 10.00
CA PRO A 159 -24.75 -3.18 9.27
C PRO A 159 -24.49 -3.20 7.76
N ASP A 160 -24.14 -2.06 7.15
CA ASP A 160 -23.84 -1.98 5.72
C ASP A 160 -22.62 -2.86 5.35
N VAL A 161 -21.63 -2.96 6.26
CA VAL A 161 -20.48 -3.87 6.11
C VAL A 161 -20.93 -5.32 6.06
N HIS A 162 -21.73 -5.74 7.05
CA HIS A 162 -22.20 -7.11 7.16
C HIS A 162 -23.12 -7.51 6.01
N ASP A 163 -23.92 -6.58 5.47
CA ASP A 163 -24.72 -6.83 4.27
C ASP A 163 -23.84 -7.20 3.05
N VAL A 164 -22.70 -6.50 2.88
CA VAL A 164 -21.73 -6.83 1.82
C VAL A 164 -21.02 -8.16 2.11
N LEU A 165 -20.62 -8.41 3.35
CA LEU A 165 -19.97 -9.66 3.74
C LEU A 165 -20.89 -10.87 3.54
N GLU A 166 -22.17 -10.77 3.91
CA GLU A 166 -23.17 -11.81 3.67
C GLU A 166 -23.38 -12.04 2.16
N LYS A 167 -23.47 -10.96 1.37
CA LYS A 167 -23.53 -11.06 -0.09
C LYS A 167 -22.31 -11.78 -0.67
N ILE A 168 -21.11 -11.52 -0.13
CA ILE A 168 -19.87 -12.20 -0.53
C ILE A 168 -19.93 -13.69 -0.15
N LYS A 169 -20.40 -14.00 1.07
CA LYS A 169 -20.58 -15.38 1.52
C LYS A 169 -21.48 -16.14 0.57
N GLU A 170 -22.72 -15.68 0.39
CA GLU A 170 -23.71 -16.29 -0.50
C GLU A 170 -23.18 -16.45 -1.93
N PHE A 171 -22.58 -15.40 -2.50
CA PHE A 171 -22.05 -15.46 -3.86
C PHE A 171 -20.88 -16.45 -3.98
N SER A 172 -19.93 -16.41 -3.04
CA SER A 172 -18.76 -17.28 -3.07
C SER A 172 -19.14 -18.75 -2.89
N GLU A 173 -20.12 -19.05 -2.03
CA GLU A 173 -20.65 -20.41 -1.84
C GLU A 173 -21.32 -20.94 -3.11
N ARG A 174 -22.18 -20.13 -3.74
CA ARG A 174 -22.84 -20.47 -5.02
C ARG A 174 -21.85 -20.76 -6.15
N VAL A 175 -20.76 -19.98 -6.24
CA VAL A 175 -19.71 -20.24 -7.23
C VAL A 175 -18.93 -21.52 -6.90
N ARG A 176 -18.63 -21.75 -5.62
CA ARG A 176 -17.81 -22.88 -5.17
C ARG A 176 -18.56 -24.20 -5.22
N ASN A 177 -19.87 -24.20 -4.95
CA ASN A 177 -20.72 -25.40 -4.99
C ASN A 177 -21.28 -25.72 -6.40
N GLY A 178 -21.05 -24.84 -7.38
CA GLY A 178 -21.44 -25.04 -8.78
C GLY A 178 -22.86 -24.60 -9.12
N GLU A 179 -23.58 -23.90 -8.22
CA GLU A 179 -24.86 -23.27 -8.53
C GLU A 179 -24.70 -22.05 -9.45
N TRP A 180 -23.59 -21.33 -9.34
CA TRP A 180 -23.20 -20.29 -10.29
C TRP A 180 -22.30 -20.89 -11.38
N ILE A 181 -22.92 -21.13 -12.53
CA ILE A 181 -22.29 -21.69 -13.73
C ILE A 181 -21.94 -20.59 -14.74
N GLY A 182 -20.87 -20.83 -15.51
CA GLY A 182 -20.51 -20.03 -16.67
C GLY A 182 -21.53 -20.15 -17.81
N GLU A 183 -21.31 -19.40 -18.87
CA GLU A 183 -22.20 -19.32 -20.04
C GLU A 183 -22.46 -20.69 -20.68
N THR A 184 -21.48 -21.59 -20.66
CA THR A 184 -21.60 -22.95 -21.22
C THR A 184 -22.14 -23.98 -20.22
N GLY A 185 -22.50 -23.55 -19.02
CA GLY A 185 -22.98 -24.41 -17.94
C GLY A 185 -21.87 -25.09 -17.12
N LYS A 186 -20.60 -24.83 -17.42
CA LYS A 186 -19.47 -25.34 -16.63
C LYS A 186 -19.30 -24.55 -15.31
N PRO A 187 -18.87 -25.21 -14.22
CA PRO A 187 -18.51 -24.51 -12.98
C PRO A 187 -17.30 -23.57 -13.17
N LEU A 188 -17.36 -22.39 -12.54
CA LEU A 188 -16.25 -21.43 -12.53
C LEU A 188 -15.25 -21.79 -11.42
N LYS A 189 -14.05 -22.19 -11.80
CA LYS A 189 -12.98 -22.65 -10.88
C LYS A 189 -11.73 -21.76 -10.93
N ASP A 190 -11.59 -20.97 -11.99
CA ASP A 190 -10.47 -20.07 -12.21
C ASP A 190 -10.95 -18.64 -11.96
N VAL A 191 -10.18 -17.84 -11.22
CA VAL A 191 -10.53 -16.46 -10.88
C VAL A 191 -9.38 -15.53 -11.28
N VAL A 192 -9.70 -14.45 -11.99
CA VAL A 192 -8.77 -13.37 -12.31
C VAL A 192 -9.24 -12.08 -11.65
N ALA A 193 -8.53 -11.63 -10.61
CA ALA A 193 -8.78 -10.36 -9.95
C ALA A 193 -7.97 -9.24 -10.61
N ILE A 194 -8.65 -8.24 -11.17
CA ILE A 194 -8.04 -7.10 -11.87
C ILE A 194 -8.04 -5.89 -10.95
N GLY A 195 -6.87 -5.41 -10.56
CA GLY A 195 -6.72 -4.28 -9.64
C GLY A 195 -5.26 -3.86 -9.51
N ILE A 196 -5.00 -2.59 -9.16
CA ILE A 196 -3.64 -2.07 -8.99
C ILE A 196 -3.49 -1.40 -7.62
N GLY A 197 -2.27 -1.38 -7.09
CA GLY A 197 -1.97 -0.83 -5.77
C GLY A 197 -2.78 -1.53 -4.68
N GLY A 198 -3.60 -0.77 -3.95
CA GLY A 198 -4.36 -1.27 -2.81
C GLY A 198 -5.41 -2.32 -3.18
N SER A 199 -5.93 -2.26 -4.40
CA SER A 199 -6.87 -3.24 -4.97
C SER A 199 -6.23 -4.61 -5.26
N PHE A 200 -4.92 -4.77 -5.01
CA PHE A 200 -4.13 -5.93 -5.43
C PHE A 200 -3.13 -6.39 -4.36
N LEU A 201 -2.33 -5.48 -3.80
CA LEU A 201 -1.18 -5.85 -2.96
C LEU A 201 -1.60 -6.57 -1.68
N GLY A 202 -2.61 -6.07 -0.96
CA GLY A 202 -3.15 -6.73 0.23
C GLY A 202 -3.75 -8.11 -0.07
N PRO A 203 -4.69 -8.23 -1.03
CA PRO A 203 -5.23 -9.53 -1.45
C PRO A 203 -4.15 -10.52 -1.92
N LEU A 204 -3.14 -10.07 -2.67
CA LEU A 204 -2.02 -10.91 -3.10
C LEU A 204 -1.20 -11.39 -1.90
N PHE A 205 -0.91 -10.51 -0.93
CA PHE A 205 -0.24 -10.87 0.31
C PHE A 205 -0.98 -12.00 1.03
N VAL A 206 -2.27 -11.84 1.31
CA VAL A 206 -3.07 -12.85 2.02
C VAL A 206 -3.16 -14.14 1.21
N HIS A 207 -3.37 -14.05 -0.11
CA HIS A 207 -3.35 -15.22 -0.99
C HIS A 207 -2.02 -15.98 -0.89
N THR A 208 -0.87 -15.31 -0.96
CA THR A 208 0.42 -15.99 -0.83
C THR A 208 0.65 -16.60 0.55
N ALA A 209 0.18 -15.95 1.62
CA ALA A 209 0.30 -16.44 2.99
C ALA A 209 -0.49 -17.73 3.22
N LEU A 210 -1.67 -17.85 2.61
CA LEU A 210 -2.59 -18.97 2.83
C LEU A 210 -2.45 -20.12 1.83
N ARG A 211 -1.82 -19.89 0.67
CA ARG A 211 -1.75 -20.87 -0.42
C ARG A 211 -1.25 -22.26 0.00
N THR A 212 -0.33 -22.33 0.96
CA THR A 212 0.26 -23.59 1.45
C THR A 212 -0.18 -23.98 2.86
N ASN A 213 -1.06 -23.19 3.49
CA ASN A 213 -1.66 -23.56 4.77
C ASN A 213 -2.58 -24.79 4.56
N PRO A 214 -2.50 -25.85 5.38
CA PRO A 214 -3.27 -27.08 5.16
C PRO A 214 -4.78 -26.89 5.04
N GLU A 215 -5.40 -26.09 5.93
CA GLU A 215 -6.86 -25.86 5.91
C GLU A 215 -7.26 -25.09 4.65
N ALA A 216 -6.57 -23.97 4.37
CA ALA A 216 -6.85 -23.16 3.21
C ALA A 216 -6.57 -23.89 1.88
N ALA A 217 -5.53 -24.73 1.83
CA ALA A 217 -5.18 -25.54 0.66
C ALA A 217 -6.27 -26.55 0.31
N VAL A 218 -6.91 -27.16 1.32
CA VAL A 218 -8.09 -28.01 1.11
C VAL A 218 -9.24 -27.19 0.53
N GLY A 219 -9.53 -26.02 1.11
CA GLY A 219 -10.55 -25.09 0.59
C GLY A 219 -10.27 -24.61 -0.84
N ALA A 220 -9.01 -24.58 -1.25
CA ALA A 220 -8.55 -24.16 -2.58
C ALA A 220 -8.48 -25.28 -3.62
N SER A 221 -8.75 -26.53 -3.25
CA SER A 221 -8.55 -27.70 -4.12
C SER A 221 -9.30 -27.56 -5.45
N GLY A 222 -8.59 -27.73 -6.56
CA GLY A 222 -9.14 -27.62 -7.92
C GLY A 222 -9.48 -26.19 -8.37
N ARG A 223 -9.10 -25.16 -7.60
CA ARG A 223 -9.36 -23.74 -7.89
C ARG A 223 -8.06 -22.95 -8.02
N GLN A 224 -8.07 -21.91 -8.84
CA GLN A 224 -6.94 -20.98 -8.94
C GLN A 224 -7.41 -19.53 -8.90
N LEU A 225 -6.64 -18.70 -8.21
CA LEU A 225 -6.78 -17.26 -8.16
C LEU A 225 -5.52 -16.64 -8.74
N ARG A 226 -5.70 -15.74 -9.71
CA ARG A 226 -4.64 -14.96 -10.33
C ARG A 226 -4.97 -13.48 -10.22
N PHE A 227 -3.93 -12.67 -10.23
CA PHE A 227 -4.06 -11.23 -10.11
C PHE A 227 -3.45 -10.55 -11.33
N LEU A 228 -4.21 -9.65 -11.95
CA LEU A 228 -3.80 -8.85 -13.09
C LEU A 228 -3.74 -7.37 -12.67
N ALA A 229 -2.54 -6.82 -12.55
CA ALA A 229 -2.33 -5.50 -11.97
C ALA A 229 -1.70 -4.50 -12.93
N ASN A 230 -0.61 -4.88 -13.58
CA ASN A 230 0.12 -3.98 -14.46
C ASN A 230 -0.63 -3.79 -15.78
N VAL A 231 -0.60 -2.57 -16.32
CA VAL A 231 -1.16 -2.25 -17.65
C VAL A 231 -0.28 -2.78 -18.80
N ASP A 232 0.95 -3.21 -18.48
CA ASP A 232 1.81 -3.94 -19.40
C ASP A 232 1.09 -5.21 -19.91
N PRO A 233 0.89 -5.37 -21.23
CA PRO A 233 0.22 -6.55 -21.80
C PRO A 233 0.91 -7.88 -21.47
N VAL A 234 2.18 -7.87 -21.03
CA VAL A 234 2.84 -9.07 -20.50
C VAL A 234 2.12 -9.61 -19.26
N ASP A 235 1.59 -8.75 -18.40
CA ASP A 235 0.85 -9.18 -17.20
C ASP A 235 -0.50 -9.81 -17.56
N VAL A 236 -1.17 -9.29 -18.60
CA VAL A 236 -2.36 -9.93 -19.19
C VAL A 236 -2.01 -11.33 -19.70
N ALA A 237 -0.95 -11.45 -20.50
CA ALA A 237 -0.52 -12.73 -21.05
C ALA A 237 -0.22 -13.74 -19.94
N ARG A 238 0.56 -13.34 -18.91
CA ARG A 238 0.88 -14.21 -17.76
C ARG A 238 -0.35 -14.60 -16.95
N SER A 239 -1.25 -13.65 -16.73
CA SER A 239 -2.46 -13.88 -15.93
C SER A 239 -3.43 -14.83 -16.62
N LEU A 240 -3.59 -14.72 -17.94
CA LEU A 240 -4.55 -15.53 -18.71
C LEU A 240 -3.97 -16.84 -19.24
N ASN A 241 -2.65 -16.99 -19.32
CA ASN A 241 -2.01 -18.17 -19.90
C ASN A 241 -2.49 -19.49 -19.27
N GLY A 242 -3.01 -20.40 -20.10
CA GLY A 242 -3.54 -21.70 -19.67
C GLY A 242 -4.87 -21.65 -18.93
N LEU A 243 -5.57 -20.51 -18.90
CA LEU A 243 -6.95 -20.44 -18.43
C LEU A 243 -7.94 -20.78 -19.57
N ASP A 244 -9.03 -21.46 -19.22
CA ASP A 244 -10.17 -21.68 -20.11
C ASP A 244 -11.21 -20.57 -19.86
N PRO A 245 -11.58 -19.74 -20.86
CA PRO A 245 -12.64 -18.74 -20.72
C PRO A 245 -13.95 -19.32 -20.13
N GLU A 246 -14.31 -20.57 -20.48
CA GLU A 246 -15.55 -21.21 -20.03
C GLU A 246 -15.59 -21.48 -18.52
N THR A 247 -14.43 -21.57 -17.86
CA THR A 247 -14.32 -21.86 -16.43
C THR A 247 -13.72 -20.71 -15.61
N THR A 248 -13.54 -19.54 -16.24
CA THR A 248 -12.91 -18.35 -15.63
C THR A 248 -13.94 -17.29 -15.22
N LEU A 249 -13.89 -16.89 -13.95
CA LEU A 249 -14.55 -15.71 -13.39
C LEU A 249 -13.57 -14.54 -13.29
N VAL A 250 -14.02 -13.34 -13.63
CA VAL A 250 -13.21 -12.12 -13.57
C VAL A 250 -13.81 -11.14 -12.59
N ILE A 251 -12.97 -10.58 -11.72
CA ILE A 251 -13.36 -9.60 -10.72
C ILE A 251 -12.66 -8.29 -11.05
N VAL A 252 -13.41 -7.23 -11.35
CA VAL A 252 -12.87 -5.90 -11.62
C VAL A 252 -12.89 -5.05 -10.35
N VAL A 253 -11.71 -4.71 -9.82
CA VAL A 253 -11.56 -4.03 -8.52
C VAL A 253 -11.12 -2.58 -8.72
N SER A 254 -12.09 -1.67 -8.74
CA SER A 254 -11.82 -0.24 -8.88
C SER A 254 -12.89 0.60 -8.19
N LYS A 255 -12.47 1.39 -7.20
CA LYS A 255 -13.34 2.30 -6.44
C LYS A 255 -14.18 3.18 -7.36
N THR A 256 -13.51 3.94 -8.22
CA THR A 256 -14.14 4.89 -9.14
C THR A 256 -14.63 4.24 -10.42
N PHE A 257 -14.16 3.04 -10.72
CA PHE A 257 -14.34 2.35 -12.00
C PHE A 257 -13.78 3.13 -13.20
N THR A 258 -12.76 3.97 -12.95
CA THR A 258 -12.12 4.83 -13.97
C THR A 258 -10.60 4.73 -14.00
N THR A 259 -9.98 3.97 -13.10
CA THR A 259 -8.52 3.76 -13.08
C THR A 259 -8.04 3.27 -14.44
N ALA A 260 -7.14 4.01 -15.09
CA ALA A 260 -6.82 3.79 -16.49
C ALA A 260 -6.25 2.40 -16.77
N GLU A 261 -5.34 1.94 -15.91
CA GLU A 261 -4.69 0.64 -15.94
C GLU A 261 -5.71 -0.48 -15.77
N THR A 262 -6.48 -0.44 -14.65
CA THR A 262 -7.51 -1.44 -14.33
C THR A 262 -8.57 -1.53 -15.42
N MET A 263 -9.06 -0.40 -15.93
CA MET A 263 -10.12 -0.41 -16.94
C MET A 263 -9.63 -0.84 -18.31
N LEU A 264 -8.36 -0.58 -18.66
CA LEU A 264 -7.78 -1.14 -19.89
C LEU A 264 -7.67 -2.66 -19.76
N ASN A 265 -7.13 -3.17 -18.65
CA ASN A 265 -7.06 -4.60 -18.37
C ASN A 265 -8.45 -5.25 -18.37
N ALA A 266 -9.44 -4.64 -17.70
CA ALA A 266 -10.80 -5.14 -17.68
C ALA A 266 -11.41 -5.24 -19.09
N ARG A 267 -11.23 -4.21 -19.94
CA ARG A 267 -11.68 -4.28 -21.34
C ARG A 267 -10.95 -5.36 -22.13
N THR A 268 -9.65 -5.53 -21.93
CA THR A 268 -8.86 -6.59 -22.56
C THR A 268 -9.37 -7.97 -22.17
N VAL A 269 -9.56 -8.24 -20.88
CA VAL A 269 -10.07 -9.55 -20.42
C VAL A 269 -11.53 -9.77 -20.84
N ARG A 270 -12.38 -8.73 -20.82
CA ARG A 270 -13.75 -8.78 -21.35
C ARG A 270 -13.75 -9.20 -22.81
N ALA A 271 -12.86 -8.62 -23.60
CA ALA A 271 -12.76 -8.93 -25.02
C ALA A 271 -12.26 -10.38 -25.22
N TRP A 272 -11.38 -10.90 -24.35
CA TRP A 272 -10.92 -12.29 -24.37
C TRP A 272 -12.06 -13.27 -24.07
N ILE A 273 -12.87 -13.01 -23.03
CA ILE A 273 -14.08 -13.79 -22.73
C ILE A 273 -15.04 -13.77 -23.93
N ARG A 274 -15.33 -12.58 -24.46
CA ARG A 274 -16.29 -12.41 -25.55
C ARG A 274 -15.86 -13.13 -26.83
N ALA A 275 -14.57 -13.14 -27.13
CA ALA A 275 -14.05 -13.79 -28.32
C ALA A 275 -14.36 -15.29 -28.33
N SER A 276 -14.40 -15.94 -27.17
CA SER A 276 -14.69 -17.37 -27.03
C SER A 276 -16.18 -17.65 -26.77
N LEU A 277 -16.87 -16.83 -25.99
CA LEU A 277 -18.21 -17.15 -25.43
C LEU A 277 -19.34 -16.24 -25.90
N GLY A 278 -19.03 -15.20 -26.67
CA GLY A 278 -20.01 -14.18 -27.07
C GLY A 278 -20.29 -13.12 -26.00
N GLU A 279 -21.09 -12.12 -26.36
CA GLU A 279 -21.31 -10.91 -25.55
C GLU A 279 -22.13 -11.17 -24.27
N ASN A 280 -23.04 -12.15 -24.29
CA ASN A 280 -23.87 -12.50 -23.13
C ASN A 280 -23.06 -13.06 -21.95
N ALA A 281 -21.89 -13.65 -22.23
CA ALA A 281 -21.03 -14.25 -21.21
C ALA A 281 -20.52 -13.25 -20.16
N VAL A 282 -20.47 -11.95 -20.48
CA VAL A 282 -19.99 -10.91 -19.55
C VAL A 282 -20.77 -10.93 -18.23
N GLN A 283 -22.08 -11.12 -18.27
CA GLN A 283 -22.93 -11.10 -17.06
C GLN A 283 -22.68 -12.30 -16.13
N LYS A 284 -22.21 -13.43 -16.67
CA LYS A 284 -21.92 -14.67 -15.92
C LYS A 284 -20.47 -14.77 -15.47
N HIS A 285 -19.55 -14.21 -16.25
CA HIS A 285 -18.11 -14.33 -16.08
C HIS A 285 -17.43 -13.08 -15.52
N MET A 286 -18.14 -11.97 -15.33
CA MET A 286 -17.54 -10.75 -14.80
C MET A 286 -18.38 -10.15 -13.66
N VAL A 287 -17.69 -9.82 -12.57
CA VAL A 287 -18.25 -9.13 -11.39
C VAL A 287 -17.39 -7.93 -11.04
N ALA A 288 -17.90 -7.01 -10.23
CA ALA A 288 -17.21 -5.77 -9.90
C ALA A 288 -17.14 -5.51 -8.39
N ILE A 289 -16.04 -4.93 -7.94
CA ILE A 289 -15.93 -4.31 -6.62
C ILE A 289 -15.79 -2.81 -6.84
N SER A 290 -16.89 -2.07 -6.62
CA SER A 290 -17.00 -0.65 -6.93
C SER A 290 -18.21 0.00 -6.26
N THR A 291 -18.16 1.32 -6.07
CA THR A 291 -19.33 2.13 -5.72
C THR A 291 -20.04 2.72 -6.94
N ASN A 292 -19.41 2.67 -8.12
CA ASN A 292 -19.93 3.32 -9.33
C ASN A 292 -20.80 2.38 -10.17
N LEU A 293 -21.99 2.05 -9.66
CA LEU A 293 -22.93 1.12 -10.30
C LEU A 293 -23.32 1.52 -11.72
N LYS A 294 -23.31 2.83 -12.03
CA LYS A 294 -23.56 3.33 -13.39
C LYS A 294 -22.51 2.84 -14.38
N LEU A 295 -21.22 3.04 -14.08
CA LEU A 295 -20.15 2.59 -14.97
C LEU A 295 -20.02 1.06 -15.01
N VAL A 296 -20.35 0.37 -13.91
CA VAL A 296 -20.43 -1.10 -13.88
C VAL A 296 -21.46 -1.60 -14.89
N LYS A 297 -22.68 -1.01 -14.87
CA LYS A 297 -23.74 -1.34 -15.82
C LYS A 297 -23.36 -1.01 -17.26
N GLU A 298 -22.77 0.17 -17.50
CA GLU A 298 -22.30 0.59 -18.83
C GLU A 298 -21.22 -0.34 -19.39
N PHE A 299 -20.41 -0.96 -18.52
CA PHE A 299 -19.41 -1.95 -18.90
C PHE A 299 -20.02 -3.32 -19.26
N GLY A 300 -21.28 -3.58 -18.87
CA GLY A 300 -22.01 -4.81 -19.14
C GLY A 300 -22.07 -5.79 -17.97
N ILE A 301 -21.54 -5.42 -16.80
CA ILE A 301 -21.67 -6.21 -15.57
C ILE A 301 -23.03 -5.91 -14.93
N ASP A 302 -23.73 -6.94 -14.47
CA ASP A 302 -24.97 -6.78 -13.70
C ASP A 302 -24.68 -6.01 -12.40
N PRO A 303 -25.35 -4.88 -12.12
CA PRO A 303 -25.21 -4.16 -10.85
C PRO A 303 -25.45 -5.03 -9.62
N ASP A 304 -26.27 -6.08 -9.71
CA ASP A 304 -26.49 -7.02 -8.61
C ASP A 304 -25.24 -7.88 -8.33
N ASN A 305 -24.31 -7.97 -9.29
CA ASN A 305 -23.00 -8.59 -9.13
C ASN A 305 -21.90 -7.55 -8.82
N ALA A 306 -22.28 -6.36 -8.36
CA ALA A 306 -21.37 -5.38 -7.79
C ALA A 306 -21.31 -5.50 -6.26
N PHE A 307 -20.09 -5.50 -5.71
CA PHE A 307 -19.82 -5.54 -4.28
C PHE A 307 -19.27 -4.18 -3.86
N ALA A 308 -20.01 -3.48 -3.01
CA ALA A 308 -19.64 -2.13 -2.59
C ALA A 308 -18.51 -2.14 -1.55
N PHE A 309 -17.83 -1.02 -1.44
CA PHE A 309 -17.01 -0.66 -0.28
C PHE A 309 -17.05 0.87 -0.14
N TRP A 310 -16.56 1.42 0.97
CA TRP A 310 -16.89 2.81 1.34
C TRP A 310 -15.75 3.79 1.15
N ASP A 311 -16.09 5.09 1.14
CA ASP A 311 -15.11 6.15 0.93
C ASP A 311 -14.06 6.27 2.04
N TRP A 312 -14.42 5.86 3.26
CA TRP A 312 -13.56 5.81 4.44
C TRP A 312 -12.61 4.60 4.47
N VAL A 313 -12.70 3.70 3.48
CA VAL A 313 -11.72 2.63 3.25
C VAL A 313 -10.66 3.14 2.27
N GLY A 314 -9.48 3.49 2.79
CA GLY A 314 -8.32 3.81 1.97
C GLY A 314 -7.86 2.59 1.17
N GLY A 315 -7.40 2.79 -0.07
CA GLY A 315 -7.04 1.68 -0.96
C GLY A 315 -6.01 0.72 -0.34
N ARG A 316 -4.96 1.26 0.28
CA ARG A 316 -3.90 0.47 0.96
C ARG A 316 -4.37 -0.23 2.25
N TYR A 317 -5.56 0.10 2.77
CA TYR A 317 -6.18 -0.48 3.96
C TYR A 317 -7.47 -1.27 3.61
N SER A 318 -7.61 -1.72 2.36
CA SER A 318 -8.89 -2.22 1.84
C SER A 318 -9.05 -3.74 1.83
N VAL A 319 -8.01 -4.53 2.16
CA VAL A 319 -8.05 -5.99 2.02
C VAL A 319 -9.13 -6.68 2.88
N CYS A 320 -9.49 -6.12 4.04
CA CYS A 320 -10.59 -6.63 4.87
C CYS A 320 -11.99 -6.25 4.34
N SER A 321 -12.09 -5.41 3.31
CA SER A 321 -13.35 -5.11 2.61
C SER A 321 -13.61 -6.12 1.47
N ALA A 322 -14.65 -5.87 0.66
CA ALA A 322 -14.92 -6.63 -0.56
C ALA A 322 -13.69 -6.82 -1.46
N VAL A 323 -12.74 -5.85 -1.46
CA VAL A 323 -11.48 -5.91 -2.23
C VAL A 323 -10.70 -7.20 -2.01
N GLY A 324 -10.52 -7.64 -0.77
CA GLY A 324 -9.89 -8.92 -0.47
C GLY A 324 -10.90 -10.03 -0.23
N MET A 325 -11.97 -9.75 0.51
CA MET A 325 -12.92 -10.76 0.94
C MET A 325 -13.56 -11.53 -0.21
N LEU A 326 -13.91 -10.88 -1.32
CA LEU A 326 -14.52 -11.58 -2.46
C LEU A 326 -13.55 -12.55 -3.17
N PRO A 327 -12.41 -12.10 -3.74
CA PRO A 327 -11.50 -13.02 -4.44
C PRO A 327 -10.95 -14.12 -3.52
N LEU A 328 -10.68 -13.79 -2.25
CA LEU A 328 -10.13 -14.76 -1.30
C LEU A 328 -11.19 -15.77 -0.83
N SER A 329 -12.44 -15.37 -0.62
CA SER A 329 -13.52 -16.32 -0.28
C SER A 329 -13.83 -17.25 -1.45
N LEU A 330 -13.77 -16.77 -2.69
CA LEU A 330 -13.88 -17.62 -3.88
C LEU A 330 -12.77 -18.68 -3.94
N GLN A 331 -11.56 -18.35 -3.50
CA GLN A 331 -10.43 -19.27 -3.48
C GLN A 331 -10.46 -20.23 -2.28
N TYR A 332 -10.65 -19.72 -1.06
CA TYR A 332 -10.42 -20.44 0.20
C TYR A 332 -11.69 -20.78 0.99
N GLY A 333 -12.85 -20.29 0.56
CA GLY A 333 -14.11 -20.36 1.31
C GLY A 333 -14.26 -19.19 2.28
N TYR A 334 -15.52 -18.80 2.53
CA TYR A 334 -15.84 -17.68 3.41
C TYR A 334 -15.41 -17.93 4.86
N ASP A 335 -15.65 -19.13 5.40
CA ASP A 335 -15.29 -19.48 6.79
C ASP A 335 -13.79 -19.28 7.08
N THR A 336 -12.91 -19.63 6.13
CA THR A 336 -11.47 -19.36 6.24
C THR A 336 -11.19 -17.86 6.32
N MET A 337 -11.90 -17.07 5.51
CA MET A 337 -11.69 -15.62 5.43
C MET A 337 -12.34 -14.87 6.58
N GLU A 338 -13.39 -15.41 7.20
CA GLU A 338 -13.97 -14.90 8.43
C GLU A 338 -12.92 -14.93 9.57
N LYS A 339 -12.20 -16.05 9.73
CA LYS A 339 -11.07 -16.14 10.69
C LYS A 339 -9.99 -15.08 10.46
N PHE A 340 -9.75 -14.71 9.20
CA PHE A 340 -8.82 -13.62 8.87
C PHE A 340 -9.32 -12.26 9.35
N LEU A 341 -10.63 -11.98 9.21
CA LEU A 341 -11.23 -10.77 9.77
C LEU A 341 -11.18 -10.77 11.30
N GLU A 342 -11.47 -11.91 11.94
CA GLU A 342 -11.40 -12.08 13.40
C GLU A 342 -10.00 -11.79 13.94
N GLY A 343 -8.95 -12.31 13.30
CA GLY A 343 -7.57 -12.04 13.70
C GLY A 343 -7.17 -10.58 13.55
N ALA A 344 -7.60 -9.93 12.47
CA ALA A 344 -7.36 -8.51 12.28
C ALA A 344 -8.13 -7.67 13.32
N TRP A 345 -9.37 -8.05 13.66
CA TRP A 345 -10.14 -7.42 14.72
C TRP A 345 -9.54 -7.63 16.11
N SER A 346 -8.97 -8.81 16.41
CA SER A 346 -8.27 -9.06 17.67
C SER A 346 -7.16 -8.04 17.91
N MET A 347 -6.34 -7.78 16.90
CA MET A 347 -5.29 -6.76 16.98
C MET A 347 -5.83 -5.32 16.99
N ASP A 348 -6.97 -5.05 16.34
CA ASP A 348 -7.65 -3.75 16.47
C ASP A 348 -8.09 -3.48 17.91
N GLN A 349 -8.62 -4.50 18.60
CA GLN A 349 -9.01 -4.39 20.00
C GLN A 349 -7.81 -4.16 20.90
N HIS A 350 -6.69 -4.85 20.65
CA HIS A 350 -5.43 -4.58 21.35
C HIS A 350 -5.01 -3.12 21.17
N PHE A 351 -4.96 -2.67 19.91
CA PHE A 351 -4.53 -1.32 19.58
C PHE A 351 -5.38 -0.24 20.24
N ALA A 352 -6.71 -0.39 20.21
CA ALA A 352 -7.64 0.60 20.75
C ALA A 352 -7.58 0.69 22.28
N ASN A 353 -7.36 -0.43 22.97
CA ASN A 353 -7.64 -0.53 24.40
C ASN A 353 -6.39 -0.68 25.29
N ALA A 354 -5.33 -1.34 24.82
CA ALA A 354 -4.15 -1.61 25.66
C ALA A 354 -3.40 -0.32 26.05
N PRO A 355 -2.83 -0.22 27.26
CA PRO A 355 -1.94 0.88 27.65
C PRO A 355 -0.70 0.90 26.74
N PHE A 356 -0.07 2.06 26.55
CA PHE A 356 1.00 2.20 25.54
C PHE A 356 2.17 1.26 25.76
N GLU A 357 2.49 1.00 27.02
CA GLU A 357 3.54 0.12 27.50
C GLU A 357 3.31 -1.35 27.14
N GLU A 358 2.05 -1.76 26.92
CA GLU A 358 1.66 -3.12 26.53
C GLU A 358 1.20 -3.22 25.07
N ASN A 359 1.10 -2.07 24.38
CA ASN A 359 0.47 -1.97 23.07
C ASN A 359 1.49 -2.20 21.95
N LEU A 360 1.34 -3.33 21.25
CA LEU A 360 2.26 -3.78 20.21
C LEU A 360 2.36 -2.77 19.04
N PRO A 361 1.25 -2.35 18.39
CA PRO A 361 1.33 -1.33 17.34
C PRO A 361 1.96 -0.01 17.79
N VAL A 362 1.66 0.46 19.00
CA VAL A 362 2.27 1.69 19.54
C VAL A 362 3.77 1.51 19.71
N THR A 363 4.20 0.41 20.33
CA THR A 363 5.62 0.11 20.53
C THR A 363 6.37 0.03 19.20
N LEU A 364 5.86 -0.71 18.21
CA LEU A 364 6.48 -0.80 16.87
C LEU A 364 6.51 0.55 16.16
N GLY A 365 5.43 1.34 16.24
CA GLY A 365 5.38 2.68 15.66
C GLY A 365 6.40 3.63 16.29
N MET A 366 6.53 3.62 17.62
CA MET A 366 7.47 4.46 18.34
C MET A 366 8.93 4.06 18.12
N LEU A 367 9.23 2.76 17.99
CA LEU A 367 10.56 2.29 17.62
C LEU A 367 10.97 2.76 16.21
N SER A 368 10.03 2.80 15.26
CA SER A 368 10.29 3.42 13.95
C SER A 368 10.54 4.93 14.06
N VAL A 369 9.72 5.66 14.82
CA VAL A 369 9.94 7.10 15.05
C VAL A 369 11.32 7.33 15.67
N TRP A 370 11.72 6.51 16.65
CA TRP A 370 13.05 6.52 17.24
C TRP A 370 14.16 6.35 16.18
N ASN A 371 14.05 5.29 15.39
CA ASN A 371 15.04 4.95 14.38
C ASN A 371 15.16 6.02 13.28
N VAL A 372 14.04 6.52 12.76
CA VAL A 372 14.03 7.53 11.69
C VAL A 372 14.41 8.91 12.21
N SER A 373 13.68 9.43 13.18
CA SER A 373 13.74 10.84 13.56
C SER A 373 14.89 11.18 14.49
N PHE A 374 15.47 10.20 15.19
CA PHE A 374 16.53 10.42 16.17
C PHE A 374 17.83 9.67 15.84
N LEU A 375 17.75 8.42 15.35
CA LEU A 375 18.94 7.66 14.96
C LEU A 375 19.31 7.79 13.46
N GLY A 376 18.54 8.53 12.68
CA GLY A 376 18.84 8.80 11.27
C GLY A 376 18.87 7.55 10.39
N CYS A 377 18.03 6.55 10.70
CA CYS A 377 17.90 5.33 9.91
C CYS A 377 16.69 5.45 8.96
N PRO A 378 16.88 5.82 7.68
CA PRO A 378 15.78 6.15 6.76
C PRO A 378 15.10 4.92 6.14
N ALA A 379 15.59 3.71 6.39
CA ALA A 379 15.12 2.49 5.73
C ALA A 379 14.89 1.38 6.77
N ARG A 380 13.93 0.51 6.49
CA ARG A 380 13.63 -0.67 7.30
C ARG A 380 13.50 -1.90 6.42
N ALA A 381 14.05 -3.01 6.89
CA ALA A 381 13.96 -4.30 6.22
C ALA A 381 12.92 -5.20 6.90
N ILE A 382 11.95 -5.70 6.14
CA ILE A 382 10.93 -6.67 6.60
C ILE A 382 11.36 -8.06 6.13
N LEU A 383 11.74 -8.92 7.08
CA LEU A 383 12.50 -10.14 6.82
C LEU A 383 11.75 -11.35 7.39
N PRO A 384 10.66 -11.81 6.74
CA PRO A 384 9.94 -12.97 7.21
C PRO A 384 10.74 -14.25 6.94
N TYR A 385 11.02 -15.03 7.97
CA TYR A 385 11.56 -16.39 7.85
C TYR A 385 10.42 -17.37 7.56
N CYS A 386 9.67 -17.04 6.51
CA CYS A 386 8.55 -17.80 6.00
C CYS A 386 8.30 -17.40 4.54
N GLN A 387 8.51 -18.32 3.60
CA GLN A 387 8.32 -18.05 2.16
C GLN A 387 6.88 -17.68 1.79
N ALA A 388 5.89 -18.15 2.56
CA ALA A 388 4.48 -17.79 2.35
C ALA A 388 4.22 -16.29 2.53
N LEU A 389 5.06 -15.58 3.29
CA LEU A 389 5.00 -14.13 3.50
C LEU A 389 5.79 -13.32 2.45
N ALA A 390 6.18 -13.91 1.32
CA ALA A 390 6.96 -13.23 0.27
C ALA A 390 6.32 -11.95 -0.30
N LYS A 391 5.01 -11.74 -0.10
CA LYS A 391 4.30 -10.54 -0.53
C LYS A 391 3.90 -9.60 0.61
N LEU A 392 4.28 -9.90 1.85
CA LEU A 392 4.11 -9.00 2.99
C LEU A 392 4.90 -7.71 2.78
N ALA A 393 6.20 -7.78 2.50
CA ALA A 393 7.02 -6.57 2.33
C ALA A 393 6.51 -5.67 1.18
N PRO A 394 6.19 -6.17 -0.03
CA PRO A 394 5.53 -5.38 -1.08
C PRO A 394 4.19 -4.74 -0.68
N HIS A 395 3.40 -5.42 0.16
CA HIS A 395 2.16 -4.84 0.68
C HIS A 395 2.46 -3.70 1.67
N ILE A 396 3.33 -3.93 2.65
CA ILE A 396 3.69 -2.93 3.66
C ILE A 396 4.40 -1.73 3.04
N GLN A 397 5.19 -1.91 1.97
CA GLN A 397 5.72 -0.80 1.17
C GLN A 397 4.64 0.20 0.81
N GLN A 398 3.51 -0.27 0.27
CA GLN A 398 2.42 0.64 -0.06
C GLN A 398 1.78 1.22 1.20
N VAL A 399 1.47 0.38 2.20
CA VAL A 399 0.80 0.82 3.43
C VAL A 399 1.60 1.93 4.10
N ALA A 400 2.90 1.74 4.32
CA ALA A 400 3.75 2.67 5.04
C ALA A 400 4.20 3.86 4.18
N MET A 401 4.78 3.61 3.00
CA MET A 401 5.42 4.67 2.21
C MET A 401 4.39 5.63 1.61
N GLU A 402 3.22 5.13 1.17
CA GLU A 402 2.15 5.99 0.64
C GLU A 402 1.41 6.75 1.75
N SER A 403 1.32 6.15 2.96
CA SER A 403 0.74 6.83 4.12
C SER A 403 1.65 7.93 4.66
N ASN A 404 2.91 7.59 4.92
CA ASN A 404 3.79 8.41 5.75
C ASN A 404 4.93 9.09 4.99
N GLY A 405 5.07 8.87 3.68
CA GLY A 405 6.02 9.61 2.84
C GLY A 405 5.55 11.05 2.58
N LYS A 406 5.52 11.89 3.62
CA LYS A 406 4.92 13.24 3.59
C LYS A 406 5.95 14.32 3.93
N GLY A 407 5.88 15.46 3.23
CA GLY A 407 6.77 16.61 3.45
C GLY A 407 6.12 17.76 4.24
N VAL A 408 4.86 17.61 4.63
CA VAL A 408 4.08 18.65 5.33
C VAL A 408 3.26 18.00 6.44
N ALA A 409 3.05 18.74 7.53
CA ALA A 409 2.12 18.43 8.59
C ALA A 409 0.66 18.53 8.09
N ILE A 410 -0.28 18.07 8.92
CA ILE A 410 -1.72 18.05 8.61
C ILE A 410 -2.31 19.45 8.33
N ASP A 411 -1.70 20.51 8.86
CA ASP A 411 -2.09 21.91 8.62
C ASP A 411 -1.36 22.56 7.43
N GLY A 412 -0.51 21.80 6.72
CA GLY A 412 0.26 22.24 5.58
C GLY A 412 1.63 22.85 5.93
N THR A 413 2.00 22.92 7.20
CA THR A 413 3.33 23.40 7.62
C THR A 413 4.42 22.44 7.12
N PRO A 414 5.47 22.93 6.41
CA PRO A 414 6.62 22.09 6.04
C PRO A 414 7.31 21.49 7.25
N LEU A 415 7.67 20.21 7.16
CA LEU A 415 8.35 19.50 8.25
C LEU A 415 9.85 19.83 8.29
N ASP A 416 10.41 19.93 9.49
CA ASP A 416 11.86 20.12 9.73
C ASP A 416 12.59 18.82 10.10
N TYR A 417 11.92 17.68 9.92
CA TYR A 417 12.42 16.32 10.13
C TYR A 417 11.91 15.38 9.03
N ASP A 418 12.64 14.28 8.83
CA ASP A 418 12.21 13.22 7.91
C ASP A 418 11.05 12.39 8.51
N THR A 419 10.16 11.94 7.63
CA THR A 419 9.06 11.02 7.93
C THR A 419 9.04 9.89 6.92
N GLY A 420 8.37 8.78 7.26
CA GLY A 420 8.23 7.62 6.39
C GLY A 420 9.55 6.87 6.18
N GLU A 421 9.55 5.58 6.49
CA GLU A 421 10.70 4.72 6.20
C GLU A 421 10.68 4.30 4.72
N ILE A 422 11.86 4.06 4.15
CA ILE A 422 11.99 3.27 2.92
C ILE A 422 11.90 1.80 3.30
N ASP A 423 10.71 1.23 3.11
CA ASP A 423 10.46 -0.17 3.37
C ASP A 423 10.91 -1.06 2.20
N PHE A 424 11.59 -2.15 2.53
CA PHE A 424 11.95 -3.21 1.59
C PHE A 424 12.11 -4.53 2.31
N GLY A 425 12.25 -5.62 1.57
CA GLY A 425 12.45 -6.93 2.19
C GLY A 425 12.25 -8.08 1.23
N GLU A 426 12.74 -9.24 1.65
CA GLU A 426 12.58 -10.54 1.01
C GLU A 426 12.58 -11.59 2.14
N PRO A 427 11.88 -12.73 2.01
CA PRO A 427 11.94 -13.78 3.00
C PRO A 427 13.37 -14.25 3.30
N GLY A 428 13.60 -14.62 4.55
CA GLY A 428 14.76 -15.44 4.93
C GLY A 428 14.62 -16.84 4.33
N THR A 429 15.68 -17.48 3.85
CA THR A 429 17.08 -17.02 3.83
C THR A 429 17.47 -16.27 2.56
N ASN A 430 16.58 -16.10 1.57
CA ASN A 430 16.87 -15.45 0.28
C ASN A 430 17.49 -14.06 0.45
N GLY A 431 16.96 -13.24 1.36
CA GLY A 431 17.51 -11.91 1.67
C GLY A 431 18.98 -11.95 2.14
N GLN A 432 19.36 -13.00 2.89
CA GLN A 432 20.74 -13.20 3.37
C GLN A 432 21.73 -13.33 2.23
N HIS A 433 21.30 -14.00 1.16
CA HIS A 433 22.09 -14.21 -0.05
C HIS A 433 21.91 -13.11 -1.10
N SER A 434 21.31 -11.97 -0.73
CA SER A 434 21.07 -10.84 -1.63
C SER A 434 21.67 -9.55 -1.09
N PHE A 435 21.16 -9.05 0.04
CA PHE A 435 21.48 -7.69 0.52
C PHE A 435 21.97 -7.63 1.97
N TYR A 436 22.07 -8.75 2.70
CA TYR A 436 22.52 -8.72 4.10
C TYR A 436 23.97 -8.29 4.26
N GLN A 437 24.80 -8.43 3.21
CA GLN A 437 26.14 -7.82 3.18
C GLN A 437 26.08 -6.31 3.50
N LEU A 438 25.13 -5.60 2.89
CA LEU A 438 24.89 -4.18 3.16
C LEU A 438 24.37 -3.97 4.59
N ILE A 439 23.44 -4.81 5.04
CA ILE A 439 22.85 -4.69 6.39
C ILE A 439 23.90 -4.92 7.47
N HIS A 440 24.84 -5.84 7.28
CA HIS A 440 25.86 -6.21 8.28
C HIS A 440 27.09 -5.30 8.32
N GLN A 441 27.58 -4.82 7.18
CA GLN A 441 28.84 -4.08 7.11
C GLN A 441 28.72 -2.72 6.42
N GLY A 442 27.58 -2.42 5.80
CA GLY A 442 27.28 -1.12 5.21
C GLY A 442 26.44 -0.24 6.14
N ARG A 443 25.48 0.49 5.56
CA ARG A 443 24.56 1.38 6.28
C ARG A 443 23.75 0.62 7.34
N THR A 444 23.44 1.28 8.44
CA THR A 444 22.55 0.71 9.47
C THR A 444 21.11 0.72 8.96
N ILE A 445 20.47 -0.45 8.96
CA ILE A 445 19.08 -0.63 8.54
C ILE A 445 18.38 -1.45 9.64
N PRO A 446 17.46 -0.83 10.42
CA PRO A 446 16.57 -1.56 11.31
C PRO A 446 15.85 -2.71 10.60
N CYS A 447 15.75 -3.85 11.27
CA CYS A 447 15.19 -5.07 10.70
C CYS A 447 14.03 -5.61 11.54
N ASP A 448 12.93 -5.98 10.87
CA ASP A 448 11.84 -6.75 11.46
C ASP A 448 11.98 -8.21 11.01
N PHE A 449 12.43 -9.07 11.93
CA PHE A 449 12.44 -10.51 11.71
C PHE A 449 11.07 -11.09 12.06
N ILE A 450 10.48 -11.91 11.19
CA ILE A 450 9.18 -12.56 11.47
C ILE A 450 9.35 -14.07 11.36
N GLY A 451 9.25 -14.78 12.49
CA GLY A 451 9.39 -16.22 12.63
C GLY A 451 8.04 -16.90 12.86
N ILE A 452 7.94 -18.17 12.48
CA ILE A 452 6.77 -19.02 12.70
C ILE A 452 7.22 -20.25 13.48
N VAL A 453 6.51 -20.63 14.55
CA VAL A 453 6.84 -21.82 15.35
C VAL A 453 6.49 -23.11 14.61
N LYS A 454 5.31 -23.15 13.97
CA LYS A 454 4.84 -24.31 13.19
C LYS A 454 4.75 -23.97 11.71
N SER A 455 5.67 -24.53 10.92
CA SER A 455 5.64 -24.45 9.46
C SER A 455 4.40 -25.10 8.85
N GLN A 456 3.91 -24.52 7.76
CA GLN A 456 2.81 -25.06 6.95
C GLN A 456 3.20 -26.36 6.22
N GLN A 457 4.50 -26.61 6.01
CA GLN A 457 5.04 -27.69 5.17
C GLN A 457 6.39 -28.21 5.71
N SER A 458 6.49 -28.46 7.02
CA SER A 458 7.74 -28.98 7.63
C SER A 458 8.08 -30.37 7.10
N VAL A 459 9.35 -30.62 6.81
CA VAL A 459 9.86 -31.92 6.35
C VAL A 459 11.04 -32.33 7.20
N TYR A 460 10.99 -33.57 7.70
CA TYR A 460 12.11 -34.23 8.35
C TYR A 460 12.61 -35.38 7.46
N LEU A 461 13.88 -35.32 7.08
CA LEU A 461 14.52 -36.37 6.28
C LEU A 461 15.43 -37.22 7.17
N LYS A 462 15.41 -38.53 6.97
CA LYS A 462 16.28 -39.45 7.72
C LYS A 462 17.75 -39.12 7.42
N GLY A 463 18.51 -38.84 8.48
CA GLY A 463 19.94 -38.51 8.39
C GLY A 463 20.24 -37.01 8.51
N GLU A 464 19.24 -36.14 8.36
CA GLU A 464 19.39 -34.72 8.65
C GLU A 464 19.34 -34.46 10.16
N ILE A 465 20.14 -33.50 10.62
CA ILE A 465 20.26 -33.17 12.05
C ILE A 465 18.96 -32.55 12.58
N VAL A 466 18.36 -31.66 11.79
CA VAL A 466 17.13 -30.94 12.12
C VAL A 466 16.17 -30.94 10.93
N SER A 467 14.91 -30.55 11.15
CA SER A 467 13.96 -30.39 10.04
C SER A 467 14.36 -29.20 9.14
N ASN A 468 13.83 -29.16 7.92
CA ASN A 468 14.05 -28.00 7.04
C ASN A 468 13.52 -26.69 7.65
N HIS A 469 12.51 -26.77 8.50
CA HIS A 469 11.96 -25.61 9.20
C HIS A 469 12.88 -25.14 10.32
N ASP A 470 13.42 -26.06 11.12
CA ASP A 470 14.37 -25.73 12.16
C ASP A 470 15.65 -25.12 11.56
N GLU A 471 16.14 -25.64 10.44
CA GLU A 471 17.28 -25.06 9.70
C GLU A 471 17.01 -23.61 9.28
N LEU A 472 15.80 -23.32 8.78
CA LEU A 472 15.36 -21.94 8.52
C LEU A 472 15.39 -21.09 9.80
N MET A 473 14.87 -21.63 10.91
CA MET A 473 14.77 -20.90 12.18
C MET A 473 16.13 -20.71 12.87
N CYS A 474 17.11 -21.60 12.69
CA CYS A 474 18.50 -21.39 13.10
C CYS A 474 19.03 -20.05 12.57
N ASN A 475 18.71 -19.74 11.31
CA ASN A 475 19.11 -18.47 10.70
C ASN A 475 18.30 -17.28 11.21
N PHE A 476 17.01 -17.45 11.55
CA PHE A 476 16.19 -16.41 12.17
C PHE A 476 16.84 -15.91 13.47
N PHE A 477 17.24 -16.83 14.36
CA PHE A 477 17.88 -16.50 15.63
C PHE A 477 19.29 -15.95 15.42
N ALA A 478 20.12 -16.62 14.60
CA ALA A 478 21.53 -16.25 14.43
C ALA A 478 21.71 -14.86 13.78
N GLN A 479 20.87 -14.50 12.81
CA GLN A 479 21.02 -13.22 12.09
C GLN A 479 20.67 -12.02 12.97
N ALA A 480 19.66 -12.14 13.84
CA ALA A 480 19.31 -11.08 14.78
C ALA A 480 20.45 -10.80 15.76
N ASP A 481 21.08 -11.85 16.29
CA ASP A 481 22.24 -11.73 17.20
C ASP A 481 23.48 -11.22 16.47
N ALA A 482 23.75 -11.68 15.25
CA ALA A 482 24.88 -11.19 14.46
C ALA A 482 24.82 -9.68 14.21
N LEU A 483 23.61 -9.13 13.96
CA LEU A 483 23.39 -7.69 13.81
C LEU A 483 23.62 -6.91 15.11
N ALA A 484 23.15 -7.46 16.24
CA ALA A 484 23.28 -6.82 17.54
C ALA A 484 24.74 -6.86 18.05
N VAL A 485 25.37 -8.02 18.01
CA VAL A 485 26.68 -8.29 18.63
C VAL A 485 27.83 -7.91 17.71
N GLY A 486 27.76 -8.26 16.42
CA GLY A 486 28.89 -8.14 15.51
C GLY A 486 30.07 -9.04 15.89
N LYS A 487 31.26 -8.68 15.40
CA LYS A 487 32.50 -9.45 15.57
C LYS A 487 33.70 -8.51 15.50
N SER A 488 34.43 -8.41 16.60
CA SER A 488 35.52 -7.46 16.79
C SER A 488 36.84 -7.92 16.16
N ALA A 489 37.75 -6.96 15.98
CA ALA A 489 39.12 -7.25 15.55
C ALA A 489 39.87 -8.18 16.52
N VAL A 490 39.58 -8.12 17.81
CA VAL A 490 40.21 -8.99 18.83
C VAL A 490 39.77 -10.43 18.65
N GLU A 491 38.47 -10.65 18.47
CA GLU A 491 37.91 -11.99 18.20
C GLU A 491 38.50 -12.58 16.91
N LEU A 492 38.58 -11.77 15.84
CA LEU A 492 39.19 -12.21 14.58
C LEU A 492 40.67 -12.60 14.73
N ARG A 493 41.45 -11.87 15.52
CA ARG A 493 42.85 -12.26 15.82
C ARG A 493 42.92 -13.57 16.59
N SER A 494 42.02 -13.77 17.56
CA SER A 494 41.97 -15.03 18.32
C SER A 494 41.62 -16.25 17.45
N GLU A 495 40.93 -16.02 16.33
CA GLU A 495 40.63 -17.02 15.31
C GLU A 495 41.74 -17.16 14.24
N ASN A 496 42.91 -16.56 14.45
CA ASN A 496 44.04 -16.57 13.52
C ASN A 496 43.72 -15.96 12.14
N VAL A 497 42.82 -14.98 12.07
CA VAL A 497 42.59 -14.21 10.84
C VAL A 497 43.82 -13.35 10.54
N PRO A 498 44.39 -13.40 9.32
CA PRO A 498 45.51 -12.54 8.94
C PRO A 498 45.19 -11.05 9.13
N ASP A 499 46.15 -10.27 9.66
CA ASP A 499 45.92 -8.85 10.00
C ASP A 499 45.37 -8.02 8.84
N ALA A 500 45.82 -8.29 7.60
CA ALA A 500 45.34 -7.62 6.39
C ALA A 500 43.85 -7.85 6.12
N LEU A 501 43.26 -8.96 6.60
CA LEU A 501 41.85 -9.30 6.40
C LEU A 501 40.95 -8.87 7.57
N ILE A 502 41.52 -8.46 8.71
CA ILE A 502 40.73 -8.10 9.89
C ILE A 502 39.74 -6.97 9.60
N PRO A 503 40.11 -5.83 8.96
CA PRO A 503 39.14 -4.77 8.67
C PRO A 503 37.98 -5.24 7.79
N HIS A 504 38.25 -6.17 6.86
CA HIS A 504 37.25 -6.72 5.94
C HIS A 504 36.31 -7.73 6.61
N LYS A 505 36.78 -8.45 7.63
CA LYS A 505 35.99 -9.43 8.37
C LYS A 505 35.39 -8.89 9.68
N THR A 506 35.61 -7.62 9.99
CA THR A 506 35.04 -6.97 11.16
C THR A 506 33.56 -6.67 10.93
N PHE A 507 32.73 -7.02 11.91
CA PHE A 507 31.32 -6.68 11.95
C PHE A 507 31.10 -5.72 13.12
N SER A 508 30.68 -4.49 12.82
CA SER A 508 30.52 -3.46 13.85
C SER A 508 29.51 -3.84 14.93
N GLY A 509 28.53 -4.67 14.60
CA GLY A 509 27.36 -4.91 15.46
C GLY A 509 26.55 -3.62 15.63
N ASN A 510 25.81 -3.55 16.73
CA ASN A 510 24.99 -2.40 17.13
C ASN A 510 23.92 -1.99 16.09
N ARG A 511 23.45 -2.95 15.30
CA ARG A 511 22.44 -2.74 14.25
C ARG A 511 21.08 -3.19 14.79
N PRO A 512 20.09 -2.27 14.89
CA PRO A 512 18.85 -2.55 15.58
C PRO A 512 17.97 -3.56 14.84
N SER A 513 17.29 -4.41 15.58
CA SER A 513 16.26 -5.30 15.06
C SER A 513 15.19 -5.59 16.10
N LEU A 514 14.05 -6.07 15.63
CA LEU A 514 13.03 -6.74 16.45
C LEU A 514 12.68 -8.08 15.83
N SER A 515 12.16 -8.99 16.65
CA SER A 515 11.75 -10.34 16.30
C SER A 515 10.30 -10.55 16.69
N ILE A 516 9.46 -10.82 15.69
CA ILE A 516 8.07 -11.24 15.86
C ILE A 516 8.01 -12.75 15.69
N MET A 517 7.37 -13.46 16.61
CA MET A 517 7.14 -14.90 16.54
C MET A 517 5.64 -15.18 16.55
N LEU A 518 5.17 -15.94 15.55
CA LEU A 518 3.79 -16.42 15.46
C LEU A 518 3.73 -17.92 15.76
N PRO A 519 2.66 -18.43 16.40
CA PRO A 519 2.53 -19.85 16.71
C PRO A 519 2.40 -20.68 15.41
N GLU A 520 1.64 -20.19 14.44
CA GLU A 520 1.56 -20.72 13.09
C GLU A 520 1.12 -19.61 12.14
N LEU A 521 1.31 -19.81 10.82
CA LEU A 521 0.77 -18.91 9.81
C LEU A 521 -0.54 -19.48 9.25
N ASN A 522 -1.66 -18.98 9.74
CA ASN A 522 -3.02 -19.32 9.31
C ASN A 522 -3.81 -18.03 8.98
N ALA A 523 -5.11 -18.14 8.64
CA ALA A 523 -5.94 -16.99 8.32
C ALA A 523 -5.98 -15.96 9.45
N TYR A 524 -6.18 -16.42 10.69
CA TYR A 524 -6.25 -15.58 11.89
C TYR A 524 -4.95 -14.82 12.15
N THR A 525 -3.81 -15.52 12.21
CA THR A 525 -2.51 -14.88 12.48
C THR A 525 -2.04 -13.99 11.32
N THR A 526 -2.47 -14.29 10.08
CA THR A 526 -2.27 -13.38 8.93
C THR A 526 -3.06 -12.08 9.11
N GLY A 527 -4.29 -12.16 9.64
CA GLY A 527 -5.11 -11.00 9.98
C GLY A 527 -4.50 -10.16 11.11
N GLN A 528 -4.03 -10.81 12.19
CA GLN A 528 -3.32 -10.13 13.27
C GLN A 528 -2.09 -9.38 12.75
N LEU A 529 -1.26 -10.05 11.92
CA LEU A 529 -0.06 -9.45 11.35
C LEU A 529 -0.39 -8.25 10.44
N LEU A 530 -1.44 -8.35 9.62
CA LEU A 530 -1.92 -7.22 8.82
C LEU A 530 -2.26 -6.02 9.71
N SER A 531 -3.14 -6.21 10.68
CA SER A 531 -3.63 -5.12 11.54
C SER A 531 -2.50 -4.51 12.39
N LEU A 532 -1.55 -5.33 12.85
CA LEU A 532 -0.33 -4.86 13.54
C LEU A 532 0.44 -3.84 12.68
N TYR A 533 0.63 -4.15 11.39
CA TYR A 533 1.34 -3.28 10.46
C TYR A 533 0.51 -2.05 10.03
N GLU A 534 -0.81 -2.19 9.88
CA GLU A 534 -1.69 -1.04 9.60
C GLU A 534 -1.63 -0.02 10.76
N HIS A 535 -1.74 -0.48 12.01
CA HIS A 535 -1.80 0.40 13.17
C HIS A 535 -0.45 1.02 13.53
N ARG A 536 0.67 0.31 13.38
CA ARG A 536 1.99 0.96 13.60
C ARG A 536 2.22 2.13 12.63
N VAL A 537 1.72 2.03 11.39
CA VAL A 537 1.83 3.09 10.39
C VAL A 537 0.95 4.27 10.78
N ALA A 538 -0.26 4.02 11.31
CA ALA A 538 -1.10 5.06 11.88
C ALA A 538 -0.42 5.76 13.06
N VAL A 539 0.19 5.02 14.00
CA VAL A 539 0.93 5.57 15.14
C VAL A 539 2.04 6.51 14.69
N GLN A 540 2.89 6.08 13.75
CA GLN A 540 3.95 6.90 13.18
C GLN A 540 3.41 8.25 12.66
N GLY A 541 2.35 8.20 11.85
CA GLY A 541 1.76 9.41 11.28
C GLY A 541 1.11 10.31 12.33
N PHE A 542 0.45 9.73 13.33
CA PHE A 542 -0.10 10.45 14.47
C PHE A 542 0.98 11.20 15.25
N VAL A 543 2.13 10.57 15.49
CA VAL A 543 3.26 11.19 16.19
C VAL A 543 3.89 12.29 15.35
N TRP A 544 4.14 12.04 14.06
CA TRP A 544 4.71 13.04 13.15
C TRP A 544 3.76 14.20 12.81
N GLY A 545 2.47 14.09 13.16
CA GLY A 545 1.47 15.12 12.87
C GLY A 545 1.16 15.26 11.38
N ILE A 546 1.29 14.17 10.62
CA ILE A 546 1.03 14.12 9.17
C ILE A 546 -0.31 13.42 8.89
N ASN A 547 -0.86 13.61 7.68
CA ASN A 547 -2.03 12.87 7.24
C ASN A 547 -1.61 11.53 6.62
N SER A 548 -1.77 10.42 7.35
CA SER A 548 -1.47 9.06 6.86
C SER A 548 -2.46 8.52 5.83
N PHE A 549 -3.51 9.25 5.50
CA PHE A 549 -4.69 8.69 4.81
C PHE A 549 -4.99 9.35 3.45
N ASP A 550 -4.28 10.42 3.10
CA ASP A 550 -4.26 10.97 1.73
C ASP A 550 -3.05 10.48 0.92
N GLN A 551 -3.00 10.85 -0.37
CA GLN A 551 -1.90 10.48 -1.29
C GLN A 551 -1.72 11.47 -2.46
N TRP A 552 -1.73 12.78 -2.20
CA TRP A 552 -1.65 13.81 -3.26
C TRP A 552 -0.43 13.69 -4.19
N GLY A 553 0.66 13.11 -3.72
CA GLY A 553 1.91 12.93 -4.49
C GLY A 553 1.79 12.10 -5.77
N VAL A 554 0.74 11.29 -5.93
CA VAL A 554 0.56 10.44 -7.13
C VAL A 554 -0.15 11.14 -8.29
N GLU A 555 -0.79 12.28 -8.06
CA GLU A 555 -1.69 12.91 -9.05
C GLU A 555 -0.95 13.58 -10.21
N LEU A 556 0.21 14.21 -9.95
CA LEU A 556 0.99 14.89 -10.99
C LEU A 556 1.38 13.92 -12.13
N GLY A 557 1.82 12.70 -11.77
CA GLY A 557 2.18 11.67 -12.74
C GLY A 557 0.99 11.26 -13.63
N LYS A 558 -0.21 11.11 -13.05
CA LYS A 558 -1.43 10.74 -13.78
C LYS A 558 -1.82 11.81 -14.81
N VAL A 559 -1.76 13.09 -14.42
CA VAL A 559 -2.06 14.22 -15.33
C VAL A 559 -1.06 14.25 -16.50
N LEU A 560 0.23 14.14 -16.20
CA LEU A 560 1.27 14.16 -17.23
C LEU A 560 1.17 12.94 -18.18
N ALA A 561 0.93 11.75 -17.65
CA ALA A 561 0.76 10.54 -18.45
C ALA A 561 -0.45 10.62 -19.39
N SER A 562 -1.54 11.24 -18.93
CA SER A 562 -2.75 11.44 -19.75
C SER A 562 -2.50 12.38 -20.92
N ARG A 563 -1.71 13.45 -20.70
CA ARG A 563 -1.26 14.36 -21.77
C ARG A 563 -0.36 13.62 -22.78
N VAL A 564 0.61 12.84 -22.30
CA VAL A 564 1.49 12.02 -23.15
C VAL A 564 0.67 11.04 -23.98
N ARG A 565 -0.31 10.36 -23.39
CA ARG A 565 -1.22 9.43 -24.10
C ARG A 565 -1.93 10.11 -25.27
N ALA A 566 -2.50 11.29 -25.04
CA ALA A 566 -3.19 12.05 -26.09
C ALA A 566 -2.24 12.45 -27.22
N THR A 567 -1.05 12.98 -26.89
CA THR A 567 -0.05 13.32 -27.91
C THR A 567 0.45 12.09 -28.67
N MET A 568 0.74 10.99 -27.98
CA MET A 568 1.18 9.75 -28.62
C MET A 568 0.14 9.20 -29.58
N ASN A 569 -1.15 9.24 -29.21
CA ASN A 569 -2.24 8.84 -30.09
C ASN A 569 -2.30 9.74 -31.34
N ASP A 570 -2.31 11.06 -31.15
CA ASP A 570 -2.36 12.04 -32.25
C ASP A 570 -1.20 11.83 -33.24
N LYS A 571 0.04 11.79 -32.74
CA LYS A 571 1.23 11.62 -33.58
C LYS A 571 1.30 10.27 -34.26
N ARG A 572 0.93 9.19 -33.56
CA ARG A 572 0.90 7.85 -34.15
C ARG A 572 -0.14 7.74 -35.26
N THR A 573 -1.33 8.29 -35.06
CA THR A 573 -2.41 8.24 -36.06
C THR A 573 -2.13 9.10 -37.29
N LYS A 574 -1.36 10.18 -37.14
CA LYS A 574 -0.96 11.08 -38.25
C LYS A 574 0.38 10.72 -38.90
N GLY A 575 1.15 9.78 -38.34
CA GLY A 575 2.50 9.47 -38.81
C GLY A 575 3.52 10.61 -38.59
N GLU A 576 3.26 11.48 -37.60
CA GLU A 576 4.07 12.66 -37.33
C GLU A 576 5.09 12.43 -36.21
N THR A 577 6.15 13.25 -36.20
CA THR A 577 7.02 13.39 -35.03
C THR A 577 6.61 14.59 -34.20
N MET A 578 6.97 14.58 -32.93
CA MET A 578 6.78 15.71 -32.04
C MET A 578 7.83 16.78 -32.33
N SER A 579 7.40 18.05 -32.29
CA SER A 579 8.26 19.21 -32.52
C SER A 579 8.65 19.89 -31.19
N GLY A 580 9.70 20.71 -31.24
CA GLY A 580 10.01 21.63 -30.14
C GLY A 580 8.92 22.69 -30.04
N GLY A 581 8.21 22.75 -28.90
CA GLY A 581 7.10 23.68 -28.69
C GLY A 581 5.80 23.05 -28.20
N GLU A 582 5.65 21.71 -28.29
CA GLU A 582 4.45 20.99 -27.84
C GLU A 582 4.34 20.83 -26.30
N GLY A 583 5.16 21.60 -25.57
CA GLY A 583 5.18 21.71 -24.10
C GLY A 583 5.82 20.52 -23.37
N TYR A 584 6.65 19.74 -24.08
CA TYR A 584 7.56 18.75 -23.48
C TYR A 584 8.98 19.31 -23.46
N ASN A 585 9.77 18.91 -22.46
CA ASN A 585 11.19 19.25 -22.43
C ASN A 585 11.96 18.50 -23.56
N PRO A 586 13.13 19.00 -23.98
CA PRO A 586 13.88 18.40 -25.10
C PRO A 586 14.25 16.93 -24.91
N SER A 587 14.42 16.46 -23.67
CA SER A 587 14.74 15.05 -23.38
C SER A 587 13.54 14.15 -23.67
N THR A 588 12.38 14.48 -23.10
CA THR A 588 11.12 13.77 -23.33
C THR A 588 10.73 13.78 -24.81
N THR A 589 10.90 14.92 -25.50
CA THR A 589 10.63 15.02 -26.94
C THR A 589 11.47 14.03 -27.75
N ARG A 590 12.79 13.98 -27.51
CA ARG A 590 13.68 13.07 -28.22
C ARG A 590 13.33 11.60 -27.98
N LEU A 591 13.03 11.22 -26.73
CA LEU A 591 12.70 9.84 -26.39
C LEU A 591 11.36 9.40 -27.00
N LEU A 592 10.33 10.24 -26.93
CA LEU A 592 9.04 9.93 -27.55
C LEU A 592 9.15 9.83 -29.07
N ASN A 593 9.92 10.70 -29.73
CA ASN A 593 10.19 10.58 -31.17
C ASN A 593 10.93 9.28 -31.50
N ARG A 594 11.91 8.87 -30.68
CA ARG A 594 12.60 7.58 -30.83
C ARG A 594 11.63 6.41 -30.69
N TYR A 595 10.73 6.46 -29.70
CA TYR A 595 9.72 5.43 -29.47
C TYR A 595 8.72 5.35 -30.64
N LEU A 596 8.18 6.48 -31.09
CA LEU A 596 7.23 6.55 -32.21
C LEU A 596 7.87 6.04 -33.51
N ALA A 597 9.13 6.42 -33.79
CA ALA A 597 9.87 5.92 -34.93
C ALA A 597 10.09 4.40 -34.86
N GLY A 598 10.32 3.84 -33.66
CA GLY A 598 10.36 2.40 -33.44
C GLY A 598 8.99 1.73 -33.70
N LYS A 599 7.91 2.33 -33.20
CA LYS A 599 6.54 1.84 -33.41
C LYS A 599 6.11 1.86 -34.89
N ALA A 600 6.54 2.85 -35.66
CA ALA A 600 6.26 2.95 -37.09
C ALA A 600 6.88 1.81 -37.92
N LYS A 601 7.89 1.11 -37.39
CA LYS A 601 8.52 -0.06 -38.03
C LYS A 601 7.86 -1.39 -37.70
N LEU A 602 6.89 -1.40 -36.78
CA LEU A 602 6.16 -2.62 -36.41
C LEU A 602 4.99 -2.83 -37.36
N ILE A 603 4.90 -4.02 -37.93
CA ILE A 603 3.75 -4.43 -38.74
C ILE A 603 2.65 -4.88 -37.80
N TYR A 604 1.55 -4.13 -37.69
CA TYR A 604 0.34 -4.61 -37.00
C TYR A 604 -0.59 -5.22 -38.06
N PRO A 605 -1.13 -6.43 -37.86
CA PRO A 605 -2.12 -6.99 -38.76
C PRO A 605 -3.46 -6.26 -38.57
N GLU A 606 -3.65 -5.16 -39.31
CA GLU A 606 -4.89 -4.36 -39.42
C GLU A 606 -5.44 -3.80 -38.07
N PRO A 607 -6.35 -2.81 -38.07
CA PRO A 607 -6.91 -2.22 -36.85
C PRO A 607 -8.06 -3.09 -36.29
N LYS A 608 -7.78 -4.36 -35.99
CA LYS A 608 -8.65 -5.24 -35.19
C LYS A 608 -8.03 -5.45 -33.80
N ASP A 609 -8.84 -5.84 -32.81
CA ASP A 609 -8.36 -6.09 -31.44
C ASP A 609 -7.24 -7.15 -31.46
N VAL A 610 -6.01 -6.74 -31.11
CA VAL A 610 -4.85 -7.64 -31.03
C VAL A 610 -4.73 -8.17 -29.60
N PHE A 611 -5.14 -9.41 -29.39
CA PHE A 611 -4.80 -10.19 -28.19
C PHE A 611 -3.39 -10.77 -28.33
N PRO A 612 -2.73 -11.16 -27.21
CA PRO A 612 -1.65 -12.13 -27.28
C PRO A 612 -2.20 -13.39 -27.98
N CYS A 613 -1.62 -13.74 -29.11
CA CYS A 613 -2.23 -14.68 -30.08
C CYS A 613 -2.19 -16.13 -29.64
N ASP A 614 -1.53 -16.37 -28.52
CA ASP A 614 -1.50 -17.66 -27.84
C ASP A 614 -2.73 -17.85 -26.90
N LEU A 615 -3.58 -16.83 -26.73
CA LEU A 615 -4.74 -16.85 -25.81
C LEU A 615 -6.08 -17.11 -26.51
N ILE A 616 -6.12 -17.02 -27.84
CA ILE A 616 -7.32 -17.26 -28.66
C ILE A 616 -6.85 -18.01 -29.90
N ASP A 617 -7.32 -19.25 -30.09
CA ASP A 617 -7.07 -20.02 -31.31
C ASP A 617 -7.99 -19.49 -32.43
N SER A 618 -7.66 -18.30 -32.97
CA SER A 618 -8.37 -17.73 -34.11
C SER A 618 -7.41 -17.09 -35.11
N ASP A 619 -7.66 -17.34 -36.40
CA ASP A 619 -6.89 -16.77 -37.52
C ASP A 619 -6.94 -15.22 -37.56
N GLU A 620 -7.79 -14.60 -36.76
CA GLU A 620 -8.02 -13.15 -36.70
C GLU A 620 -7.15 -12.43 -35.66
N CYS A 621 -6.30 -13.14 -34.91
CA CYS A 621 -5.46 -12.55 -33.89
C CYS A 621 -3.98 -12.88 -34.11
N ARG A 622 -3.18 -11.92 -34.57
CA ARG A 622 -1.71 -12.09 -34.73
C ARG A 622 -0.95 -10.89 -34.12
N PRO A 623 0.16 -11.08 -33.36
CA PRO A 623 0.95 -9.97 -32.87
C PRO A 623 1.77 -9.45 -34.06
N PRO A 624 2.52 -8.34 -33.93
CA PRO A 624 3.49 -7.98 -34.95
C PRO A 624 4.48 -9.12 -35.17
N THR A 625 4.43 -9.77 -36.34
CA THR A 625 5.22 -10.98 -36.64
C THR A 625 6.64 -10.65 -37.10
N SER A 626 6.94 -9.38 -37.43
CA SER A 626 8.25 -8.94 -37.88
C SER A 626 8.43 -7.41 -37.81
N TYR A 627 9.70 -6.97 -37.80
CA TYR A 627 10.10 -5.60 -38.15
C TYR A 627 10.10 -5.47 -39.68
N VAL A 628 9.70 -4.30 -40.19
CA VAL A 628 9.98 -3.92 -41.59
C VAL A 628 11.47 -3.66 -41.79
#